data_AF-A0A7C5NP11-F1
#
_entry.id   AF-A0A7C5NP11-F1
#
_cell.length_a   1.000
_cell.length_b   1.000
_cell.length_c   1.000
_cell.angle_alpha   90.00
_cell.angle_beta   90.00
_cell.angle_gamma   90.00
#
_symmetry.space_group_name_H-M   'P 1'
#
loop_
_entity.id
_entity.type
_entity.pdbx_description
1 polymer ?
#
loop_
_entity_poly.entity_id
_entity_poly.type
_entity_poly.pdbx_seq_one_letter_code
_entity_poly.pdbx_strand_id
1 'polypeptide(L)'
;METIIVTTKDELKKAQEQKVENIIVSGDLADKLKKAKQITKLGATGLGILTAALGAGIVAAPVTGGLSMFAAAPVAALTGLEIAAIITASALGIALIIALFKDYEEISFEKGRMTLRKRQA
;
A
#
# COMPACT_ATOMS: atom_id res chain seq x y z
N MET A 1 22.20 -12.26 8.85
CA MET A 1 20.84 -11.70 9.01
C MET A 1 20.93 -10.21 8.73
N GLU A 2 20.58 -9.81 7.51
CA GLU A 2 20.58 -8.40 7.13
C GLU A 2 19.25 -7.77 7.55
N THR A 3 19.32 -6.77 8.43
CA THR A 3 18.17 -6.04 8.96
C THR A 3 18.38 -4.56 8.72
N ILE A 4 17.44 -3.91 8.05
CA ILE A 4 17.51 -2.47 7.79
C ILE A 4 16.28 -1.76 8.34
N ILE A 5 16.49 -0.56 8.87
CA ILE A 5 15.42 0.31 9.35
C ILE A 5 15.14 1.33 8.27
N VAL A 6 13.88 1.44 7.85
CA VAL A 6 13.43 2.36 6.81
C VAL A 6 12.35 3.27 7.36
N THR A 7 12.40 4.54 6.99
CA THR A 7 11.41 5.54 7.43
C THR A 7 10.69 6.19 6.25
N THR A 8 11.23 6.03 5.05
CA THR A 8 10.71 6.62 3.82
C THR A 8 10.33 5.56 2.79
N LYS A 9 9.45 5.94 1.86
CA LYS A 9 9.01 5.08 0.75
C LYS A 9 10.20 4.66 -0.13
N ASP A 10 11.13 5.57 -0.40
CA ASP A 10 12.29 5.28 -1.26
C ASP A 10 13.26 4.29 -0.60
N GLU A 11 13.49 4.41 0.70
CA GLU A 11 14.26 3.43 1.47
C GLU A 11 13.58 2.06 1.47
N LEU A 12 12.26 2.03 1.67
CA LEU A 12 11.47 0.79 1.62
C LEU A 12 11.54 0.14 0.23
N LYS A 13 11.48 0.92 -0.84
CA LYS A 13 11.61 0.41 -2.21
C LYS A 13 13.00 -0.17 -2.44
N LYS A 14 14.06 0.56 -2.06
CA LYS A 14 15.44 0.07 -2.16
C LYS A 14 15.66 -1.20 -1.36
N ALA A 15 15.12 -1.26 -0.15
CA ALA A 15 15.14 -2.44 0.72
C ALA A 15 14.53 -3.68 0.04
N GLN A 16 13.40 -3.48 -0.63
CA GLN A 16 12.72 -4.52 -1.37
C GLN A 16 13.53 -4.94 -2.62
N GLU A 17 14.08 -3.98 -3.36
CA GLU A 17 14.91 -4.23 -4.56
C GLU A 17 16.19 -5.00 -4.22
N GLN A 18 16.82 -4.67 -3.09
CA GLN A 18 17.96 -5.40 -2.53
C GLN A 18 17.57 -6.76 -1.93
N LYS A 19 16.26 -7.04 -1.84
CA LYS A 19 15.69 -8.27 -1.28
C LYS A 19 16.23 -8.60 0.11
N VAL A 20 16.34 -7.56 0.95
CA VAL A 20 16.84 -7.65 2.33
C VAL A 20 16.00 -8.63 3.13
N GLU A 21 16.63 -9.37 4.04
CA GLU A 21 15.97 -10.44 4.79
C GLU A 21 14.93 -9.90 5.79
N ASN A 22 15.26 -8.83 6.52
CA ASN A 22 14.37 -8.17 7.47
C ASN A 22 14.31 -6.65 7.25
N ILE A 23 13.11 -6.11 7.17
CA ILE A 23 12.86 -4.69 7.00
C ILE A 23 12.04 -4.20 8.20
N ILE A 24 12.58 -3.25 8.95
CA ILE A 24 11.88 -2.57 10.04
C ILE A 24 11.45 -1.21 9.54
N VAL A 25 10.16 -1.09 9.23
CA VAL A 25 9.56 0.20 8.88
C VAL A 25 9.26 0.95 10.16
N SER A 26 9.68 2.21 10.26
CA SER A 26 9.50 3.05 11.45
C SER A 26 8.85 4.39 11.12
N GLY A 27 8.20 4.98 12.11
CA GLY A 27 7.45 6.22 12.00
C GLY A 27 6.11 6.06 11.28
N ASP A 28 5.60 7.17 10.76
CA ASP A 28 4.28 7.27 10.11
C ASP A 28 4.15 6.34 8.87
N LEU A 29 5.26 5.97 8.23
CA LEU A 29 5.27 5.01 7.13
C LEU A 29 4.75 3.63 7.56
N ALA A 30 5.07 3.19 8.79
CA ALA A 30 4.60 1.91 9.32
C ALA A 30 3.07 1.89 9.45
N ASP A 31 2.49 2.95 10.01
CA ASP A 31 1.04 3.08 10.18
C ASP A 31 0.33 3.18 8.82
N LYS A 32 0.92 3.91 7.87
CA LYS A 32 0.44 4.01 6.49
C LYS A 32 0.46 2.66 5.77
N LEU A 33 1.54 1.90 5.88
CA LEU A 33 1.62 0.55 5.31
C LEU A 33 0.59 -0.39 5.92
N LYS A 34 0.34 -0.30 7.23
CA LYS A 34 -0.68 -1.12 7.89
C LYS A 34 -2.08 -0.85 7.34
N LYS A 35 -2.42 0.42 7.12
CA LYS A 35 -3.68 0.81 6.46
C LYS A 35 -3.73 0.31 5.02
N ALA A 36 -2.66 0.54 4.27
CA ALA A 36 -2.55 0.16 2.87
C ALA A 36 -2.56 -1.37 2.65
N LYS A 37 -2.15 -2.16 3.66
CA LYS A 37 -2.25 -3.63 3.63
C LYS A 37 -3.67 -4.12 3.40
N GLN A 38 -4.71 -3.35 3.75
CA GLN A 38 -6.08 -3.76 3.45
C GLN A 38 -6.32 -3.92 1.94
N ILE A 39 -5.58 -3.20 1.08
CA ILE A 39 -5.69 -3.34 -0.38
C ILE A 39 -5.22 -4.71 -0.84
N THR A 40 -4.25 -5.32 -0.15
CA THR A 40 -3.75 -6.65 -0.53
C THR A 40 -4.75 -7.76 -0.19
N LYS A 41 -5.82 -7.46 0.55
CA LYS A 41 -6.94 -8.38 0.78
C LYS A 41 -7.93 -8.40 -0.38
N LEU A 42 -7.90 -7.40 -1.28
CA LEU A 42 -8.74 -7.41 -2.46
C LEU A 42 -8.24 -8.48 -3.42
N GLY A 43 -9.17 -9.32 -3.90
CA GLY A 43 -8.89 -10.25 -5.00
C GLY A 43 -8.65 -9.51 -6.32
N ALA A 44 -8.32 -10.25 -7.37
CA ALA A 44 -8.05 -9.70 -8.71
C ALA A 44 -9.15 -8.75 -9.20
N THR A 45 -10.43 -9.09 -8.95
CA THR A 45 -11.57 -8.24 -9.29
C THR A 45 -11.57 -6.91 -8.53
N GLY A 46 -11.32 -6.93 -7.22
CA GLY A 46 -11.27 -5.72 -6.40
C GLY A 46 -10.11 -4.80 -6.79
N LEU A 47 -8.93 -5.38 -7.07
CA LEU A 47 -7.78 -4.64 -7.57
C LEU A 47 -8.03 -4.04 -8.95
N GLY A 48 -8.74 -4.76 -9.83
CA GLY A 48 -9.17 -4.26 -11.13
C GLY A 48 -10.09 -3.06 -11.01
N ILE A 49 -11.09 -3.11 -10.13
CA ILE A 49 -12.00 -1.99 -9.85
C ILE A 49 -11.23 -0.80 -9.28
N LEU A 50 -10.35 -1.02 -8.30
CA LEU A 50 -9.53 0.03 -7.70
C LEU A 50 -8.63 0.72 -8.74
N THR A 51 -7.98 -0.07 -9.58
CA THR A 51 -7.08 0.44 -10.63
C THR A 51 -7.87 1.16 -11.72
N ALA A 52 -9.06 0.68 -12.09
CA ALA A 52 -9.94 1.37 -13.02
C ALA A 52 -10.46 2.70 -12.44
N ALA A 53 -10.84 2.74 -11.16
CA ALA A 53 -11.28 3.96 -10.50
C ALA A 53 -10.17 5.01 -10.43
N LEU A 54 -8.93 4.61 -10.13
CA LEU A 54 -7.78 5.50 -10.10
C LEU A 54 -7.32 5.90 -11.51
N GLY A 55 -7.31 4.95 -12.45
CA GLY A 55 -6.89 5.12 -13.84
C GLY A 55 -7.82 5.99 -14.68
N ALA A 56 -9.14 5.93 -14.41
CA ALA A 56 -10.11 6.83 -15.04
C ALA A 56 -10.00 8.27 -14.53
N GLY A 57 -9.51 8.47 -13.30
CA GLY A 57 -9.35 9.80 -12.70
C GLY A 57 -8.15 10.60 -13.18
N ILE A 58 -7.05 9.94 -13.55
CA ILE A 58 -5.81 10.62 -13.97
C ILE A 58 -5.95 11.37 -15.31
N VAL A 59 -6.90 10.96 -16.15
CA VAL A 59 -7.13 11.59 -17.46
C VAL A 59 -8.06 12.79 -17.38
N ALA A 60 -8.79 12.98 -16.27
CA ALA A 60 -9.96 13.87 -16.26
C ALA A 60 -10.10 14.81 -15.04
N ALA A 61 -9.35 14.67 -13.94
CA ALA A 61 -9.53 15.60 -12.81
C ALA A 61 -8.25 15.89 -12.01
N PRO A 62 -8.00 17.17 -11.63
CA PRO A 62 -6.95 17.53 -10.69
C PRO A 62 -7.27 16.96 -9.30
N VAL A 63 -6.20 16.67 -8.55
CA VAL A 63 -6.22 16.01 -7.22
C VAL A 63 -7.10 16.76 -6.19
N THR A 64 -7.42 18.03 -6.43
CA THR A 64 -8.30 18.86 -5.60
C THR A 64 -9.81 18.71 -5.92
N GLY A 65 -10.16 18.18 -7.10
CA GLY A 65 -11.54 17.83 -7.50
C GLY A 65 -11.80 16.31 -7.60
N GLY A 66 -10.76 15.48 -7.45
CA GLY A 66 -10.82 14.02 -7.58
C GLY A 66 -11.64 13.30 -6.52
N LEU A 67 -11.92 13.91 -5.36
CA LEU A 67 -12.80 13.32 -4.33
C LEU A 67 -14.27 13.24 -4.79
N SER A 68 -14.73 14.18 -5.62
CA SER A 68 -16.08 14.10 -6.22
C SER A 68 -16.19 12.93 -7.21
N MET A 69 -15.06 12.48 -7.77
CA MET A 69 -15.01 11.29 -8.62
C MET A 69 -15.04 9.99 -7.80
N PHE A 70 -14.63 9.99 -6.53
CA PHE A 70 -14.93 8.88 -5.61
C PHE A 70 -16.43 8.80 -5.26
N ALA A 71 -17.19 9.89 -5.34
CA ALA A 71 -18.65 9.87 -5.19
C ALA A 71 -19.38 9.34 -6.45
N ALA A 72 -18.76 9.41 -7.62
CA ALA A 72 -19.30 8.91 -8.90
C ALA A 72 -18.73 7.55 -9.34
N ALA A 73 -17.53 7.18 -8.87
CA ALA A 73 -16.95 5.85 -9.03
C ALA A 73 -17.69 4.87 -8.10
N PRO A 74 -17.77 3.57 -8.44
CA PRO A 74 -18.33 2.57 -7.56
C PRO A 74 -17.34 2.26 -6.44
N VAL A 75 -17.01 3.25 -5.61
CA VAL A 75 -16.32 3.04 -4.33
C VAL A 75 -17.18 2.19 -3.41
N ALA A 76 -18.50 2.24 -3.61
CA ALA A 76 -19.45 1.29 -3.06
C ALA A 76 -19.18 -0.17 -3.48
N ALA A 77 -18.50 -0.44 -4.60
CA ALA A 77 -18.07 -1.79 -4.95
C ALA A 77 -16.78 -2.22 -4.23
N LEU A 78 -16.06 -1.27 -3.62
CA LEU A 78 -14.95 -1.55 -2.70
C LEU A 78 -15.48 -1.61 -1.26
N THR A 79 -16.66 -2.20 -1.06
CA THR A 79 -17.25 -2.41 0.27
C THR A 79 -16.24 -3.08 1.20
N GLY A 80 -15.91 -2.41 2.30
CA GLY A 80 -14.98 -2.92 3.31
C GLY A 80 -13.54 -2.43 3.19
N LEU A 81 -13.20 -1.58 2.20
CA LEU A 81 -11.91 -0.88 2.16
C LEU A 81 -12.06 0.57 2.61
N GLU A 82 -11.28 0.98 3.61
CA GLU A 82 -11.31 2.35 4.09
C GLU A 82 -10.82 3.32 3.01
N ILE A 83 -11.53 4.45 2.81
CA ILE A 83 -11.12 5.51 1.86
C ILE A 83 -9.70 5.99 2.18
N ALA A 84 -9.38 6.10 3.47
CA ALA A 84 -8.04 6.44 3.93
C ALA A 84 -6.97 5.41 3.48
N ALA A 85 -7.31 4.12 3.41
CA ALA A 85 -6.42 3.08 2.91
C ALA A 85 -6.20 3.23 1.39
N ILE A 86 -7.24 3.58 0.62
CA ILE A 86 -7.14 3.84 -0.82
C ILE A 86 -6.23 5.04 -1.11
N ILE A 87 -6.44 6.16 -0.42
CA ILE A 87 -5.62 7.37 -0.57
C ILE A 87 -4.17 7.06 -0.20
N THR A 88 -3.95 6.40 0.94
CA THR A 88 -2.61 6.03 1.42
C THR A 88 -1.90 5.10 0.43
N ALA A 89 -2.60 4.08 -0.08
CA ALA A 89 -2.03 3.15 -1.03
C ALA A 89 -1.76 3.77 -2.40
N SER A 90 -2.59 4.74 -2.82
CA SER A 90 -2.33 5.51 -4.03
C SER A 90 -1.06 6.34 -3.89
N ALA A 91 -0.84 6.97 -2.73
CA ALA A 91 0.38 7.74 -2.43
C ALA A 91 1.63 6.85 -2.35
N LEU A 92 1.53 5.70 -1.69
CA LEU A 92 2.64 4.73 -1.59
C LEU A 92 2.89 3.99 -2.90
N GLY A 93 1.87 3.82 -3.73
CA GLY A 93 1.88 3.02 -4.94
C GLY A 93 1.32 1.62 -4.67
N ILE A 94 0.17 1.32 -5.25
CA ILE A 94 -0.53 0.03 -5.06
C ILE A 94 0.36 -1.15 -5.49
N ALA A 95 1.08 -1.01 -6.60
CA ALA A 95 2.02 -2.04 -7.07
C ALA A 95 3.14 -2.32 -6.06
N LEU A 96 3.70 -1.28 -5.43
CA LEU A 96 4.73 -1.42 -4.40
C LEU A 96 4.18 -2.20 -3.20
N ILE A 97 2.99 -1.85 -2.74
CA ILE A 97 2.34 -2.50 -1.59
C ILE A 97 2.04 -3.97 -1.89
N ILE A 98 1.46 -4.27 -3.05
CA ILE A 98 1.16 -5.65 -3.46
C ILE A 98 2.45 -6.48 -3.54
N ALA A 99 3.49 -5.96 -4.19
CA ALA A 99 4.77 -6.64 -4.30
C ALA A 99 5.40 -6.86 -2.91
N LEU A 100 5.37 -5.83 -2.06
CA LEU A 100 5.94 -5.91 -0.71
C LEU A 100 5.28 -7.01 0.11
N PHE A 101 3.95 -7.03 0.21
CA PHE A 101 3.24 -8.05 1.00
C PHE A 101 3.15 -9.42 0.31
N LYS A 102 3.53 -9.51 -0.97
CA LYS A 102 3.70 -10.80 -1.67
C LYS A 102 5.04 -11.44 -1.30
N ASP A 103 6.11 -10.64 -1.33
CA ASP A 103 7.49 -11.10 -1.09
C ASP A 103 7.88 -11.08 0.39
N TYR A 104 7.18 -10.29 1.22
CA TYR A 104 7.44 -10.14 2.65
C TYR A 104 6.21 -10.46 3.49
N GLU A 105 6.46 -11.10 4.61
CA GLU A 105 5.48 -11.38 5.65
C GLU A 105 5.61 -10.37 6.80
N GLU A 106 4.47 -9.90 7.30
CA GLU A 106 4.42 -9.07 8.50
C GLU A 106 4.58 -9.96 9.73
N ILE A 107 5.72 -9.83 10.41
CA ILE A 107 6.02 -10.58 11.63
C ILE A 107 5.42 -9.89 12.85
N SER A 108 5.49 -8.56 12.90
CA SER A 108 4.92 -7.78 13.98
C SER A 108 4.56 -6.38 13.50
N PHE A 109 3.52 -5.83 14.11
CA PHE A 109 3.13 -4.44 13.94
C PHE A 109 2.86 -3.82 15.30
N GLU A 110 3.56 -2.73 15.56
CA GLU A 110 3.33 -1.82 16.67
C GLU A 110 3.09 -0.42 16.09
N LYS A 111 2.39 0.44 16.84
CA LYS A 111 2.11 1.80 16.37
C LYS A 111 3.42 2.53 16.05
N GLY A 112 3.58 2.97 14.80
CA GLY A 112 4.82 3.58 14.32
C GLY A 112 6.00 2.62 14.09
N ARG A 113 5.81 1.29 14.13
CA ARG A 113 6.86 0.30 13.84
C ARG A 113 6.30 -0.99 13.24
N MET A 114 6.71 -1.34 12.03
CA MET A 114 6.29 -2.57 11.36
C MET A 114 7.51 -3.42 11.00
N THR A 115 7.52 -4.68 11.41
CA THR A 115 8.59 -5.64 11.08
C THR A 115 8.12 -6.55 9.97
N LEU A 116 8.81 -6.48 8.84
CA LEU A 116 8.63 -7.31 7.67
C LEU A 116 9.81 -8.27 7.52
N ARG A 117 9.51 -9.53 7.25
CA ARG A 117 10.52 -10.55 6.94
C ARG A 117 10.27 -11.08 5.55
N LYS A 118 11.31 -11.21 4.75
CA LYS A 118 11.23 -11.79 3.41
C LYS A 118 10.72 -13.22 3.51
N ARG A 119 9.67 -13.54 2.75
CA ARG A 119 9.14 -14.89 2.62
C ARG A 119 10.21 -15.73 1.92
N GLN A 120 10.62 -16.81 2.57
CA GLN A 120 11.52 -17.80 1.97
C GLN A 120 10.67 -18.53 0.91
N ALA A 121 11.11 -18.50 -0.34
CA ALA A 121 10.50 -19.23 -1.44
C ALA A 121 10.91 -20.71 -1.39
#